data_AF-A0A0G4KQ12-F1
#
_entry.id   AF-A0A0G4KQ12-F1
#
_cell.length_a   1.000
_cell.length_b   1.000
_cell.length_c   1.000
_cell.angle_alpha   90.00
_cell.angle_beta   90.00
_cell.angle_gamma   90.00
#
_symmetry.space_group_name_H-M   'P 1'
#
loop_
_entity.id
_entity.type
_entity.pdbx_description
1 polymer ?
#
loop_
_entity_poly.entity_id
_entity_poly.type
_entity_poly.pdbx_seq_one_letter_code
_entity_poly.pdbx_strand_id
1 'polypeptide(L)' 'SRSKGKVKDKAQHAVILDKQTSEKLYKDVQSFRLVTVATLVDRMKINGSLARRCIKDLEEKGLIRPVVQHSKMQIYS' A
#
# COMPACT_ATOMS: atom_id res chain seq x y z
N SER A 1 -36.21 0.93 -12.73
CA SER A 1 -34.87 1.37 -12.30
C SER A 1 -33.84 0.31 -12.66
N ARG A 2 -33.08 0.48 -13.74
CA ARG A 2 -31.87 -0.34 -13.99
C ARG A 2 -30.70 0.62 -14.15
N SER A 3 -29.99 0.88 -13.05
CA SER A 3 -28.69 1.52 -13.13
C SER A 3 -27.76 0.57 -13.89
N LYS A 4 -27.37 0.93 -15.12
CA LYS A 4 -26.25 0.29 -15.82
C LYS A 4 -25.01 0.53 -14.97
N GLY A 5 -24.65 -0.46 -14.15
CA GLY A 5 -23.45 -0.41 -13.33
C GLY A 5 -22.25 -0.19 -14.24
N LYS A 6 -21.55 0.93 -14.06
CA LYS A 6 -20.20 1.08 -14.57
C LYS A 6 -19.38 -0.04 -13.95
N VAL A 7 -19.13 -1.10 -14.70
CA VAL A 7 -18.24 -2.17 -14.28
C VAL A 7 -16.84 -1.57 -14.31
N LYS A 8 -16.38 -1.11 -13.13
CA LYS A 8 -15.00 -0.74 -12.92
C LYS A 8 -14.18 -2.02 -13.09
N ASP A 9 -13.17 -1.99 -13.95
CA ASP A 9 -12.24 -3.09 -14.18
C ASP A 9 -11.93 -3.82 -12.87
N LYS A 10 -12.05 -5.16 -12.89
CA LYS A 10 -11.68 -6.00 -11.74
C LYS A 10 -10.16 -5.90 -11.59
N ALA A 11 -9.70 -4.93 -10.80
CA ALA A 11 -8.31 -4.85 -10.42
C ALA A 11 -7.95 -6.11 -9.62
N GLN A 12 -7.19 -7.01 -10.24
CA GLN A 12 -6.61 -8.18 -9.57
C GLN A 12 -5.51 -7.69 -8.63
N HIS A 13 -5.90 -7.40 -7.39
CA HIS A 13 -4.96 -7.07 -6.34
C HIS A 13 -4.50 -8.33 -5.61
N ALA A 14 -3.19 -8.49 -5.44
CA ALA A 14 -2.65 -9.57 -4.65
C ALA A 14 -3.10 -9.43 -3.18
N VAL A 15 -3.63 -10.52 -2.63
CA VAL A 15 -4.10 -10.65 -1.24
C VAL A 15 -3.05 -11.28 -0.32
N ILE A 16 -2.02 -11.91 -0.90
CA ILE A 16 -0.93 -12.57 -0.19
C ILE A 16 0.37 -11.87 -0.57
N LEU A 17 1.20 -11.57 0.44
CA LEU A 17 2.55 -11.08 0.23
C LEU A 17 3.47 -12.29 0.02
N ASP A 18 3.84 -12.57 -1.21
CA ASP A 18 4.87 -13.55 -1.52
C ASP A 18 6.27 -12.98 -1.21
N LYS A 19 7.25 -13.87 -1.05
CA LYS A 19 8.61 -13.49 -0.66
C LYS A 19 9.26 -12.53 -1.68
N GLN A 20 8.99 -12.70 -2.98
CA GLN A 20 9.52 -11.83 -4.02
C GLN A 20 8.93 -10.42 -3.93
N THR A 21 7.60 -10.30 -3.76
CA THR A 21 6.93 -9.01 -3.57
C THR A 21 7.40 -8.31 -2.28
N SER A 22 7.66 -9.06 -1.21
CA SER A 22 8.21 -8.53 0.04
C SER A 22 9.62 -7.95 -0.15
N GLU A 23 10.53 -8.69 -0.78
CA GLU A 23 11.88 -8.20 -1.07
C GLU A 23 11.87 -6.99 -2.00
N LYS A 24 10.98 -6.99 -3.00
CA LYS A 24 10.79 -5.84 -3.90
C LYS A 24 10.28 -4.61 -3.15
N LEU A 25 9.30 -4.78 -2.27
CA LEU A 25 8.77 -3.70 -1.42
C LEU A 25 9.89 -3.04 -0.62
N TYR A 26 10.75 -3.83 0.02
CA TYR A 26 11.84 -3.30 0.85
C TYR A 26 12.92 -2.55 0.06
N LYS A 27 13.12 -2.89 -1.21
CA LYS A 27 14.01 -2.14 -2.11
C LYS A 27 13.35 -0.85 -2.60
N ASP A 28 12.12 -0.96 -3.07
CA ASP A 28 11.41 0.15 -3.71
C ASP A 28 11.01 1.24 -2.69
N VAL A 29 10.73 0.86 -1.44
CA VAL A 29 10.31 1.81 -0.39
C VAL A 29 11.33 2.89 -0.11
N GLN A 30 12.63 2.59 -0.23
CA GLN A 30 13.71 3.57 -0.01
C GLN A 30 13.73 4.66 -1.10
N SER A 31 13.17 4.35 -2.28
CA SER A 31 13.03 5.31 -3.38
C SER A 31 11.72 6.11 -3.29
N PHE A 32 10.79 5.75 -2.41
CA PHE A 32 9.50 6.43 -2.32
C PHE A 32 9.65 7.70 -1.51
N ARG A 33 9.43 8.85 -2.15
CA ARG A 33 9.33 10.15 -1.46
C ARG A 33 8.12 10.24 -0.52
N LEU A 34 7.08 9.44 -0.77
CA LEU A 34 5.84 9.42 -0.01
C LEU A 34 5.27 8.00 0.06
N VAL A 35 5.18 7.45 1.28
CA VAL A 35 4.64 6.12 1.53
C VAL A 35 3.23 6.25 2.11
N THR A 36 2.24 5.75 1.37
CA THR A 36 0.82 5.73 1.76
C THR A 36 0.17 4.45 1.26
N VAL A 37 -1.01 4.13 1.80
CA VAL A 37 -1.80 2.97 1.34
C VAL A 37 -2.08 3.06 -0.16
N ALA A 38 -2.41 4.25 -0.68
CA ALA A 38 -2.67 4.46 -2.10
C ALA A 38 -1.43 4.18 -2.97
N THR A 39 -0.26 4.71 -2.59
CA THR A 39 0.98 4.47 -3.35
C THR A 39 1.35 2.99 -3.42
N LEU A 40 1.12 2.22 -2.34
CA LEU A 40 1.37 0.79 -2.36
C LEU A 40 0.35 0.01 -3.20
N VAL A 41 -0.94 0.36 -3.13
CA VAL A 41 -1.98 -0.27 -3.96
C VAL A 41 -1.71 -0.05 -5.46
N ASP A 42 -1.27 1.16 -5.83
CA ASP A 42 -1.01 1.51 -7.23
C ASP A 42 0.28 0.88 -7.77
N ARG A 43 1.38 0.93 -6.99
CA ARG A 43 2.71 0.46 -7.41
C ARG A 43 2.92 -1.05 -7.22
N MET A 44 2.48 -1.61 -6.10
CA MET A 44 2.68 -3.02 -5.76
C MET A 44 1.52 -3.90 -6.19
N LYS A 45 0.40 -3.32 -6.66
CA LYS A 45 -0.83 -4.04 -7.02
C LYS A 45 -1.33 -4.95 -5.89
N ILE A 46 -1.13 -4.54 -4.64
CA ILE A 46 -1.65 -5.25 -3.46
C ILE A 46 -2.96 -4.63 -2.98
N ASN A 47 -3.74 -5.37 -2.19
CA ASN A 47 -4.96 -4.82 -1.61
C ASN A 47 -4.66 -3.81 -0.48
N GLY A 48 -5.65 -2.99 -0.13
CA GLY A 48 -5.48 -1.94 0.88
C GLY A 48 -5.25 -2.46 2.30
N SER A 49 -5.77 -3.63 2.65
CA SER A 49 -5.53 -4.24 3.97
C SER A 49 -4.08 -4.71 4.13
N LEU A 50 -3.53 -5.33 3.09
CA LEU A 50 -2.14 -5.76 3.03
C LEU A 50 -1.21 -4.55 3.01
N ALA A 51 -1.54 -3.51 2.24
CA ALA A 51 -0.77 -2.26 2.22
C ALA A 51 -0.66 -1.61 3.60
N ARG A 52 -1.74 -1.57 4.39
CA ARG A 52 -1.67 -1.06 5.78
C ARG A 52 -0.74 -1.88 6.66
N ARG A 53 -0.77 -3.21 6.51
CA ARG A 53 0.11 -4.10 7.28
C ARG A 53 1.57 -3.94 6.86
N CYS A 54 1.84 -3.83 5.56
CA CYS A 54 3.17 -3.54 5.03
C CYS A 54 3.74 -2.24 5.57
N ILE A 55 2.93 -1.16 5.62
CA ILE A 55 3.36 0.13 6.17
C ILE A 55 3.74 -0.02 7.64
N LYS A 56 2.94 -0.74 8.44
CA LYS A 56 3.27 -1.00 9.84
C LYS A 56 4.56 -1.80 10.00
N ASP A 57 4.75 -2.85 9.20
CA ASP A 57 6.00 -3.63 9.22
C ASP A 57 7.22 -2.78 8.80
N LEU A 58 7.04 -1.85 7.86
CA LEU A 58 8.09 -0.92 7.41
C LEU A 58 8.44 0.12 8.49
N GLU A 59 7.43 0.60 9.22
CA GLU A 59 7.58 1.51 10.36
C GLU A 59 8.30 0.80 11.53
N GLU A 60 7.88 -0.42 11.88
CA GLU A 60 8.52 -1.24 12.94
C GLU A 60 9.99 -1.55 12.62
N LYS A 61 10.33 -1.72 11.33
CA LYS A 61 11.71 -1.92 10.87
C LYS A 61 12.51 -0.61 10.75
N GLY A 62 11.89 0.55 10.95
CA GLY A 62 12.52 1.85 10.84
C GLY A 62 12.89 2.26 9.41
N LEU A 63 12.28 1.64 8.40
CA LEU A 63 12.54 1.95 6.98
C LEU A 63 11.77 3.18 6.49
N ILE A 64 10.66 3.53 7.17
CA ILE A 64 9.85 4.72 6.90
C ILE A 64 9.57 5.43 8.23
N ARG A 65 9.40 6.76 8.19
CA ARG A 65 9.03 7.54 9.38
C ARG A 65 7.63 8.13 9.23
N PRO A 66 6.77 8.03 10.25
CA PRO A 66 5.48 8.71 10.25
C PRO A 66 5.71 10.23 10.30
N VAL A 67 5.20 10.95 9.29
CA VAL A 67 5.27 12.42 9.23
C VAL A 67 4.06 13.03 9.95
N VAL A 68 2.88 12.43 9.77
CA VAL A 68 1.63 12.85 10.43
C VAL A 68 0.76 11.63 10.70
N GLN A 69 0.36 11.44 11.95
CA GLN A 69 -0.62 10.42 12.36
C GLN A 69 -1.96 11.11 12.68
N HIS A 70 -2.91 11.09 11.75
CA HIS A 70 -4.30 11.45 12.01
C HIS A 70 -5.17 10.20 11.85
N SER A 71 -6.24 10.05 12.65
CA SER A 71 -7.06 8.83 12.68
C SER A 71 -7.68 8.43 11.33
N LYS A 72 -7.82 9.39 10.42
CA LYS A 72 -8.35 9.19 9.05
C LYS A 72 -7.28 9.10 7.97
N MET A 73 -6.03 9.47 8.25
CA MET A 73 -4.95 9.49 7.27
C MET A 73 -3.58 9.46 7.95
N GLN A 74 -2.77 8.45 7.59
CA GLN A 74 -1.39 8.35 8.02
C GLN A 74 -0.47 8.65 6.83
N ILE A 75 0.46 9.59 7.02
CA ILE A 75 1.43 10.05 6.02
C ILE A 75 2.83 9.62 6.47
N TYR A 76 3.60 8.98 5.59
CA TYR A 76 4.96 8.52 5.88
C TYR A 76 5.96 9.05 4.84
N SER A 77 7.19 9.34 5.29
CA SER A 77 8.36 9.73 4.48
C SER A 77 9.44 8.66 4.52
#